data_AF-A0AAV4Y1S2-F1
#
_entry.id   AF-A0AAV4Y1S2-F1
#
_cell.length_a   1.000
_cell.length_b   1.000
_cell.length_c   1.000
_cell.angle_alpha   90.00
_cell.angle_beta   90.00
_cell.angle_gamma   90.00
#
_symmetry.space_group_name_H-M   'P 1'
#
loop_
_entity.id
_entity.type
_entity.pdbx_description
1 polymer ?
#
loop_
_entity_poly.entity_id
_entity_poly.type
_entity_poly.pdbx_seq_one_letter_code
_entity_poly.pdbx_strand_id
1 'polypeptide(L)'
;MSDFRRNNEYFLPFSLDDKFLKEKTSPKADWNGMSDEFFEADVETYNLEDFKYNFVNMTAYRLIDTEHCNVKKTLKDMEKFQSIGHHIINKTNVIKTEPALIYDSVYALAWGLNALQGGTTLRPVNVSCEEEVPWTDGSSLFNYINSVEFCGLTGKIQFKEGRRSNLKLDLLKLRQNSMEKVGEWSTNYGLNITNHHAFHEFGTTNITLRVTTIEVSMNVLK
;
A
#
# COMPACT_ATOMS: atom_id res chain seq x y z
N MET A 1 13.35 9.38 -1.53
CA MET A 1 13.37 8.38 -0.45
C MET A 1 13.38 9.15 0.85
N SER A 2 12.23 9.32 1.49
CA SER A 2 12.10 10.06 2.75
C SER A 2 12.11 9.06 3.91
N ASP A 3 13.16 9.11 4.73
CA ASP A 3 13.26 8.34 5.96
C ASP A 3 12.12 8.70 6.92
N PHE A 4 11.28 7.73 7.24
CA PHE A 4 10.29 7.86 8.31
C PHE A 4 10.96 7.50 9.64
N ARG A 5 11.33 8.51 10.44
CA ARG A 5 11.88 8.33 11.80
C ARG A 5 10.88 8.79 12.87
N ARG A 6 10.54 7.91 13.80
CA ARG A 6 10.19 8.26 15.19
C ARG A 6 10.33 7.01 16.09
N ASN A 7 10.94 7.16 17.27
CA ASN A 7 11.12 6.13 18.32
C ASN A 7 12.01 4.91 18.01
N ASN A 8 13.25 5.12 17.50
CA ASN A 8 14.28 4.07 17.33
C ASN A 8 13.94 2.87 16.42
N GLU A 9 12.80 2.87 15.75
CA GLU A 9 12.45 1.87 14.73
C GLU A 9 12.88 2.38 13.34
N TYR A 10 13.62 1.54 12.61
CA TYR A 10 14.09 1.80 11.24
C TYR A 10 13.09 1.20 10.26
N PHE A 11 12.19 2.02 9.73
CA PHE A 11 11.29 1.62 8.65
C PHE A 11 12.05 1.56 7.33
N LEU A 12 12.67 0.41 7.02
CA LEU A 12 13.25 0.17 5.70
C LEU A 12 12.14 -0.28 4.74
N PRO A 13 11.85 0.47 3.67
CA PRO A 13 10.87 0.01 2.69
C PRO A 13 11.46 -1.13 1.86
N PHE A 14 11.11 -2.36 2.20
CA PHE A 14 11.36 -3.54 1.38
C PHE A 14 10.10 -3.92 0.59
N SER A 15 10.20 -3.93 -0.75
CA SER A 15 9.20 -4.49 -1.67
C SER A 15 9.30 -6.02 -1.65
N LEU A 16 8.25 -6.72 -1.23
CA LEU A 16 8.11 -8.16 -1.36
C LEU A 16 7.73 -8.50 -2.81
N ASP A 17 8.68 -8.43 -3.74
CA ASP A 17 8.41 -8.98 -5.06
C ASP A 17 8.10 -10.50 -4.93
N ASP A 18 7.27 -11.06 -5.81
CA ASP A 18 6.85 -12.48 -5.81
C ASP A 18 8.00 -13.49 -5.62
N LYS A 19 9.20 -13.11 -6.06
CA LYS A 19 10.44 -13.88 -5.92
C LYS A 19 10.94 -13.94 -4.47
N PHE A 20 10.86 -12.82 -3.74
CA PHE A 20 11.21 -12.72 -2.33
C PHE A 20 10.24 -13.51 -1.44
N LEU A 21 8.94 -13.45 -1.73
CA LEU A 21 7.92 -14.27 -1.04
C LEU A 21 8.17 -15.77 -1.23
N LYS A 22 8.55 -16.21 -2.43
CA LYS A 22 8.91 -17.61 -2.72
C LYS A 22 10.21 -18.06 -2.05
N GLU A 23 11.18 -17.17 -1.90
CA GLU A 23 12.45 -17.46 -1.24
C GLU A 23 12.29 -17.55 0.28
N LYS A 24 11.45 -16.69 0.86
CA LYS A 24 11.19 -16.65 2.30
C LYS A 24 10.19 -17.70 2.79
N THR A 25 9.21 -18.13 1.99
CA THR A 25 8.31 -19.24 2.35
C THR A 25 8.94 -20.64 2.24
N SER A 26 10.23 -20.72 1.90
CA SER A 26 10.95 -22.00 1.85
C SER A 26 11.10 -22.60 3.26
N PRO A 27 10.88 -23.92 3.45
CA PRO A 27 11.02 -24.60 4.75
C PRO A 27 12.44 -24.58 5.35
N LYS A 28 13.41 -23.95 4.67
CA LYS A 28 14.78 -23.70 5.14
C LYS A 28 14.99 -22.29 5.72
N ALA A 29 13.98 -21.42 5.73
CA ALA A 29 14.10 -20.09 6.31
C ALA A 29 14.15 -20.19 7.85
N ASP A 30 15.25 -19.73 8.44
CA ASP A 30 15.36 -19.52 9.89
C ASP A 30 14.72 -18.18 10.24
N TRP A 31 13.69 -18.21 11.08
CA TRP A 31 12.84 -17.08 11.43
C TRP A 31 13.17 -16.49 12.80
N ASN A 32 14.11 -17.08 13.54
CA ASN A 32 14.43 -16.63 14.90
C ASN A 32 15.15 -15.27 14.88
N GLY A 33 14.48 -14.24 15.41
CA GLY A 33 15.06 -12.92 15.65
C GLY A 33 14.87 -11.89 14.53
N MET A 34 14.02 -12.17 13.54
CA MET A 34 13.81 -11.28 12.39
C MET A 34 12.61 -10.34 12.61
N SER A 35 12.88 -9.13 13.11
CA SER A 35 11.90 -8.03 13.09
C SER A 35 11.98 -7.30 11.75
N ASP A 36 11.50 -7.94 10.68
CA ASP A 36 11.47 -7.32 9.36
C ASP A 36 10.17 -6.52 9.20
N GLU A 37 10.30 -5.18 9.22
CA GLU A 37 9.23 -4.27 8.82
C GLU A 37 9.18 -4.24 7.28
N PHE A 38 8.19 -4.91 6.70
CA PHE A 38 7.98 -4.95 5.25
C PHE A 38 7.13 -3.76 4.77
N PHE A 39 7.42 -3.20 3.60
CA PHE A 39 6.61 -2.16 2.97
C PHE A 39 6.03 -2.71 1.67
N GLU A 40 4.85 -3.30 1.77
CA GLU A 40 4.19 -3.94 0.64
C GLU A 40 2.93 -3.18 0.24
N ALA A 41 2.96 -2.58 -0.95
CA ALA A 41 1.71 -2.17 -1.60
C ALA A 41 0.93 -3.43 -1.98
N ASP A 42 -0.38 -3.48 -1.73
CA ASP A 42 -1.24 -4.62 -2.05
C ASP A 42 -1.01 -5.90 -1.22
N VAL A 43 -0.45 -5.80 -0.01
CA VAL A 43 -0.25 -6.93 0.93
C VAL A 43 -1.52 -7.79 1.15
N GLU A 44 -2.69 -7.16 1.12
CA GLU A 44 -4.00 -7.81 1.32
C GLU A 44 -4.42 -8.68 0.13
N THR A 45 -3.66 -8.65 -0.98
CA THR A 45 -3.90 -9.51 -2.14
C THR A 45 -3.17 -10.87 -2.05
N TYR A 46 -2.23 -11.01 -1.12
CA TYR A 46 -1.44 -12.23 -0.92
C TYR A 46 -2.06 -13.15 0.13
N ASN A 47 -1.77 -14.46 0.02
CA ASN A 47 -2.09 -15.40 1.11
C ASN A 47 -1.06 -15.24 2.23
N LEU A 48 -1.50 -14.71 3.37
CA LEU A 48 -0.66 -14.47 4.53
C LEU A 48 -0.71 -15.60 5.57
N GLU A 49 -1.37 -16.73 5.30
CA GLU A 49 -1.50 -17.85 6.24
C GLU A 49 -0.15 -18.27 6.84
N ASP A 50 0.87 -18.47 6.01
CA ASP A 50 2.20 -18.89 6.48
C ASP A 50 2.88 -17.86 7.40
N PHE A 51 2.55 -16.57 7.26
CA PHE A 51 3.10 -15.51 8.12
C PHE A 51 2.33 -15.37 9.43
N LYS A 52 1.01 -15.63 9.42
CA LYS A 52 0.17 -15.61 10.62
C LYS A 52 0.62 -16.61 11.67
N TYR A 53 0.98 -17.83 11.24
CA TYR A 53 1.37 -18.92 12.15
C TYR A 53 2.78 -18.80 12.71
N ASN A 54 3.63 -17.94 12.13
CA ASN A 54 5.03 -17.77 12.52
C ASN A 54 5.29 -16.54 13.41
N PHE A 55 4.24 -15.89 13.94
CA PHE A 55 4.34 -14.72 14.82
C PHE A 55 5.15 -13.54 14.21
N VAL A 56 5.14 -13.41 12.87
CA VAL A 56 5.89 -12.37 12.17
C VAL A 56 5.25 -11.00 12.44
N ASN A 57 6.07 -10.05 12.88
CA ASN A 57 5.63 -8.70 13.18
C ASN A 57 5.53 -7.84 11.89
N MET A 58 4.50 -8.06 11.08
CA MET A 58 4.34 -7.35 9.81
C MET A 58 3.47 -6.10 9.94
N THR A 59 3.94 -4.98 9.40
CA THR A 59 3.17 -3.76 9.13
C THR A 59 3.09 -3.55 7.63
N ALA A 60 2.10 -2.82 7.14
CA ALA A 60 2.03 -2.43 5.74
C ALA A 60 1.27 -1.13 5.57
N TYR A 61 1.33 -0.56 4.37
CA TYR A 61 0.52 0.59 4.01
C TYR A 61 -0.46 0.22 2.91
N ARG A 62 -1.66 0.79 3.00
CA ARG A 62 -2.71 0.62 2.00
C ARG A 62 -3.17 1.96 1.48
N LEU A 63 -3.19 2.10 0.16
CA LEU A 63 -3.66 3.32 -0.50
C LEU A 63 -5.19 3.37 -0.65
N ILE A 64 -5.82 2.22 -0.92
CA ILE A 64 -7.26 2.13 -1.17
C ILE A 64 -7.99 1.82 0.12
N ASP A 65 -8.87 2.72 0.56
CA ASP A 65 -9.79 2.45 1.66
C ASP A 65 -10.96 1.59 1.14
N THR A 66 -10.82 0.26 1.28
CA THR A 66 -11.84 -0.72 0.88
C THR A 66 -13.14 -0.57 1.67
N GLU A 67 -13.11 0.08 2.84
CA GLU A 67 -14.28 0.26 3.69
C GLU A 67 -15.14 1.46 3.25
N HIS A 68 -14.55 2.39 2.49
CA HIS A 68 -15.23 3.57 2.00
C HIS A 68 -16.39 3.21 1.05
N CYS A 69 -17.57 3.81 1.27
CA CYS A 69 -18.80 3.46 0.56
C CYS A 69 -18.70 3.63 -0.96
N ASN A 70 -18.08 4.72 -1.44
CA ASN A 70 -17.87 4.97 -2.86
C ASN A 70 -16.97 3.89 -3.49
N VAL A 71 -15.90 3.48 -2.80
CA VAL A 71 -14.98 2.42 -3.27
C VAL A 71 -15.75 1.11 -3.39
N LYS A 72 -16.47 0.71 -2.33
CA LYS A 72 -17.32 -0.51 -2.36
C LYS A 72 -18.31 -0.52 -3.50
N LYS A 73 -18.97 0.62 -3.77
CA LYS A 73 -19.94 0.74 -4.86
C LYS A 73 -19.24 0.59 -6.22
N THR A 74 -18.15 1.32 -6.44
CA THR A 74 -17.40 1.26 -7.70
C THR A 74 -16.85 -0.14 -7.97
N LEU A 75 -16.28 -0.81 -6.96
CA LEU A 75 -15.79 -2.18 -7.10
C LEU A 75 -16.90 -3.18 -7.44
N LYS A 76 -18.08 -3.06 -6.81
CA LYS A 76 -19.26 -3.86 -7.18
C LYS A 76 -19.73 -3.61 -8.60
N ASP A 77 -19.66 -2.37 -9.07
CA ASP A 77 -20.02 -2.04 -10.44
C ASP A 77 -18.99 -2.58 -11.43
N MET A 78 -17.70 -2.49 -11.11
CA MET A 78 -16.61 -3.08 -11.91
C MET A 78 -16.73 -4.61 -12.02
N GLU A 79 -17.12 -5.30 -10.94
CA GLU A 79 -17.27 -6.75 -10.92
C GLU A 79 -18.27 -7.25 -11.98
N LYS A 80 -19.33 -6.47 -12.26
CA LYS A 80 -20.33 -6.80 -13.30
C LYS A 80 -19.74 -6.85 -14.71
N PHE A 81 -18.64 -6.15 -14.95
CA PHE A 81 -18.00 -6.03 -16.27
C PHE A 81 -16.77 -6.91 -16.43
N GLN A 82 -16.40 -7.70 -15.42
CA GLN A 82 -15.30 -8.66 -15.55
C GLN A 82 -15.76 -9.89 -16.32
N SER A 83 -15.43 -9.95 -17.61
CA SER A 83 -15.56 -11.17 -18.41
C SER A 83 -14.47 -12.19 -18.01
N ILE A 84 -14.79 -13.47 -18.23
CA ILE A 84 -13.98 -14.65 -17.92
C ILE A 84 -12.51 -14.43 -18.35
N GLY A 85 -11.58 -14.22 -17.41
CA GLY A 85 -10.14 -14.20 -17.72
C GLY A 85 -9.24 -13.46 -16.73
N HIS A 86 -9.63 -12.28 -16.25
CA HIS A 86 -8.77 -11.48 -15.35
C HIS A 86 -9.58 -10.83 -14.22
N HIS A 87 -9.56 -11.47 -13.06
CA HIS A 87 -10.12 -10.92 -11.84
C HIS A 87 -9.24 -9.77 -11.33
N ILE A 88 -9.52 -8.54 -11.77
CA ILE A 88 -8.89 -7.31 -11.25
C ILE A 88 -9.26 -7.12 -9.76
N ILE A 89 -10.40 -7.68 -9.37
CA ILE A 89 -10.92 -7.68 -8.00
C ILE A 89 -10.83 -9.11 -7.48
N ASN A 90 -10.09 -9.31 -6.39
CA ASN A 90 -10.02 -10.62 -5.73
C ASN A 90 -11.35 -10.92 -4.99
N LYS A 91 -11.61 -12.19 -4.64
CA LYS A 91 -12.77 -12.65 -3.85
C LYS A 91 -12.97 -11.88 -2.53
N THR A 92 -11.94 -11.18 -2.05
CA THR A 92 -11.94 -10.33 -0.85
C THR A 92 -12.38 -8.88 -1.10
N ASN A 93 -12.84 -8.53 -2.31
CA ASN A 93 -13.15 -7.14 -2.73
C ASN A 93 -11.96 -6.18 -2.66
N VAL A 94 -10.74 -6.70 -2.81
CA VAL A 94 -9.51 -5.89 -2.88
C VAL A 94 -9.12 -5.71 -4.34
N ILE A 95 -8.81 -4.46 -4.71
CA ILE A 95 -8.23 -4.09 -6.00
C ILE A 95 -6.74 -3.79 -5.80
N LYS A 96 -5.91 -4.14 -6.78
CA LYS A 96 -4.50 -3.73 -6.79
C LYS A 96 -4.35 -2.22 -6.94
N THR A 97 -3.25 -1.69 -6.42
CA THR A 97 -2.96 -0.26 -6.40
C THR A 97 -2.81 0.32 -7.81
N GLU A 98 -2.12 -0.39 -8.70
CA GLU A 98 -1.92 0.05 -10.09
C GLU A 98 -3.24 0.24 -10.88
N PRO A 99 -4.15 -0.75 -10.97
CA PRO A 99 -5.46 -0.55 -11.59
C PRO A 99 -6.29 0.58 -10.97
N ALA A 100 -6.23 0.73 -9.64
CA ALA A 100 -6.95 1.82 -8.97
C ALA A 100 -6.41 3.20 -9.37
N LEU A 101 -5.09 3.34 -9.49
CA LEU A 101 -4.44 4.56 -9.98
C LEU A 101 -4.77 4.86 -11.46
N ILE A 102 -4.87 3.83 -12.31
CA ILE A 102 -5.31 4.00 -13.70
C ILE A 102 -6.77 4.44 -13.77
N TYR A 103 -7.64 3.86 -12.94
CA TYR A 103 -9.03 4.30 -12.85
C TYR A 103 -9.11 5.80 -12.51
N ASP A 104 -8.38 6.22 -11.46
CA ASP A 104 -8.36 7.62 -11.04
C ASP A 104 -7.73 8.54 -12.10
N SER A 105 -6.72 8.09 -12.84
CA SER A 105 -6.07 8.91 -13.88
C SER A 105 -6.98 9.18 -15.08
N VAL A 106 -7.76 8.19 -15.51
CA VAL A 106 -8.77 8.36 -16.56
C VAL A 106 -9.84 9.36 -16.13
N TYR A 107 -10.31 9.27 -14.88
CA TYR A 107 -11.24 10.25 -14.34
C TYR A 107 -10.62 11.64 -14.26
N ALA A 108 -9.39 11.78 -13.77
CA ALA A 108 -8.71 13.08 -13.72
C ALA A 108 -8.61 13.73 -15.11
N LEU A 109 -8.28 12.95 -16.14
CA LEU A 109 -8.27 13.42 -17.52
C LEU A 109 -9.68 13.83 -17.99
N ALA A 110 -10.70 13.01 -17.74
CA ALA A 110 -12.09 13.31 -18.12
C ALA A 110 -12.61 14.59 -17.45
N TRP A 111 -12.35 14.77 -16.16
CA TRP A 111 -12.70 15.99 -15.42
C TRP A 111 -11.96 17.21 -15.98
N GLY A 112 -10.67 17.08 -16.29
CA GLY A 112 -9.87 18.15 -16.89
C GLY A 112 -10.40 18.56 -18.27
N LEU A 113 -10.73 17.59 -19.13
CA LEU A 113 -11.32 17.84 -20.45
C LEU A 113 -12.71 18.49 -20.35
N ASN A 114 -13.55 18.03 -19.42
CA ASN A 114 -14.87 18.61 -19.19
C ASN A 114 -14.78 20.06 -18.69
N ALA A 115 -13.84 20.37 -17.80
CA ALA A 115 -13.61 21.73 -17.32
C ALA A 115 -13.11 22.66 -18.44
N LEU A 116 -12.29 22.14 -19.36
CA LEU A 116 -11.73 22.86 -20.49
C LEU A 116 -12.78 23.21 -21.57
N GLN A 117 -13.80 22.36 -21.76
CA GLN A 117 -14.87 22.57 -22.74
C GLN A 117 -15.60 23.92 -22.56
N GLY A 118 -15.65 24.46 -21.34
CA GLY A 118 -16.25 25.76 -21.05
C GLY A 118 -15.35 26.98 -21.34
N GLY A 119 -14.05 26.79 -21.58
CA GLY A 119 -13.07 27.88 -21.65
C GLY A 119 -12.28 27.97 -22.97
N THR A 120 -11.79 26.84 -23.48
CA THR A 120 -10.89 26.83 -24.65
C THR A 120 -11.19 25.62 -25.54
N THR A 121 -11.19 25.82 -26.86
CA THR A 121 -11.31 24.73 -27.83
C THR A 121 -9.97 24.03 -28.00
N LEU A 122 -9.87 22.77 -27.60
CA LEU A 122 -8.70 21.93 -27.91
C LEU A 122 -8.65 21.61 -29.40
N ARG A 123 -7.48 21.85 -30.01
CA ARG A 123 -7.20 21.37 -31.36
C ARG A 123 -6.11 20.30 -31.29
N PRO A 124 -6.45 19.03 -31.57
CA PRO A 124 -5.44 18.00 -31.74
C PRO A 124 -4.51 18.38 -32.90
N VAL A 125 -3.20 18.28 -32.67
CA VAL A 125 -2.17 18.55 -33.68
C VAL A 125 -1.20 17.37 -33.70
N ASN A 126 -0.71 17.01 -34.88
CA ASN A 126 0.39 16.06 -35.00
C ASN A 126 1.66 16.75 -34.49
N VAL A 127 2.26 16.20 -33.46
CA VAL A 127 3.52 16.67 -32.89
C VAL A 127 4.60 15.60 -33.06
N SER A 128 5.82 16.03 -33.34
CA SER A 128 7.00 15.16 -33.37
C SER A 128 7.92 15.51 -32.20
N CYS A 129 8.41 14.48 -31.51
CA CYS A 129 9.43 14.67 -30.47
C CYS A 129 10.79 15.08 -31.04
N GLU A 130 11.03 14.90 -32.35
CA GLU A 130 12.29 15.30 -33.01
C GLU A 130 12.37 16.81 -33.28
N GLU A 131 11.23 17.46 -33.51
CA GLU A 131 11.16 18.89 -33.85
C GLU A 131 11.17 19.79 -32.60
N GLU A 132 11.06 19.23 -31.40
CA GLU A 132 10.97 19.92 -30.09
C GLU A 132 9.91 21.05 -30.04
N VAL A 133 8.91 21.02 -30.93
CA VAL A 133 7.82 22.00 -30.96
C VAL A 133 6.70 21.57 -30.00
N PRO A 134 6.40 22.34 -28.95
CA PRO A 134 5.35 22.00 -28.01
C PRO A 134 3.96 22.19 -28.63
N TRP A 135 3.01 21.36 -28.20
CA TRP A 135 1.61 21.58 -28.52
C TRP A 135 1.08 22.84 -27.81
N THR A 136 0.60 23.81 -28.60
CA THR A 136 0.15 25.13 -28.11
C THR A 136 -0.89 25.03 -27.00
N ASP A 137 -1.89 24.16 -27.17
CA ASP A 137 -3.01 24.02 -26.24
C ASP A 137 -2.68 23.10 -25.05
N GLY A 138 -1.53 22.41 -25.10
CA GLY A 138 -1.11 21.45 -24.09
C GLY A 138 -0.94 22.08 -22.70
N SER A 139 -0.44 23.32 -22.64
CA SER A 139 -0.33 24.07 -21.38
C SER A 139 -1.68 24.35 -20.73
N SER A 140 -2.69 24.68 -21.54
CA SER A 140 -4.06 24.88 -21.07
C SER A 140 -4.62 23.58 -20.51
N LEU A 141 -4.55 22.49 -21.28
CA LEU A 141 -5.01 21.17 -20.82
C LEU A 141 -4.34 20.75 -19.51
N PHE A 142 -3.01 20.91 -19.42
CA PHE A 142 -2.26 20.61 -18.20
C PHE A 142 -2.78 21.41 -17.00
N ASN A 143 -3.04 22.72 -17.16
CA ASN A 143 -3.55 23.55 -16.08
C ASN A 143 -4.95 23.12 -15.61
N TYR A 144 -5.84 22.76 -16.54
CA TYR A 144 -7.16 22.24 -16.18
C TYR A 144 -7.07 20.91 -15.45
N ILE A 145 -6.25 19.97 -15.94
CA ILE A 145 -5.99 18.70 -15.22
C ILE A 145 -5.38 18.98 -13.84
N ASN A 146 -4.43 19.91 -13.73
CA ASN A 146 -3.81 20.26 -12.45
C ASN A 146 -4.79 20.90 -11.46
N SER A 147 -5.90 21.46 -11.95
CA SER A 147 -6.95 22.08 -11.12
C SER A 147 -8.06 21.12 -10.67
N VAL A 148 -8.07 19.87 -11.14
CA VAL A 148 -9.16 18.94 -10.81
C VAL A 148 -9.14 18.58 -9.32
N GLU A 149 -10.34 18.50 -8.75
CA GLU A 149 -10.56 18.05 -7.39
C GLU A 149 -11.76 17.10 -7.36
N PHE A 150 -11.52 15.84 -7.00
CA PHE A 150 -12.58 14.84 -6.86
C PHE A 150 -12.16 13.72 -5.90
N CYS A 151 -13.11 12.86 -5.50
CA CYS A 151 -12.83 11.67 -4.72
C CYS A 151 -12.81 10.44 -5.64
N GLY A 152 -11.62 9.85 -5.82
CA GLY A 152 -11.40 8.62 -6.57
C GLY A 152 -11.35 7.38 -5.67
N LEU A 153 -10.88 6.27 -6.23
CA LEU A 153 -10.65 5.02 -5.49
C LEU A 153 -9.52 5.14 -4.47
N THR A 154 -8.50 5.94 -4.79
CA THR A 154 -7.34 6.18 -3.92
C THR A 154 -7.56 7.37 -2.97
N GLY A 155 -8.81 7.80 -2.76
CA GLY A 155 -9.17 8.92 -1.89
C GLY A 155 -9.28 10.25 -2.63
N LYS A 156 -9.00 11.37 -1.91
CA LYS A 156 -9.09 12.71 -2.51
C LYS A 156 -7.97 12.91 -3.53
N ILE A 157 -8.33 13.30 -4.75
CA ILE A 157 -7.43 13.59 -5.85
C ILE A 157 -7.37 15.11 -6.01
N GLN A 158 -6.17 15.65 -5.84
CA GLN A 158 -5.83 17.06 -6.03
C GLN A 158 -4.39 17.12 -6.51
N PHE A 159 -4.10 18.02 -7.45
CA PHE A 159 -2.76 18.21 -7.97
C PHE A 159 -2.19 19.59 -7.64
N LYS A 160 -0.87 19.66 -7.57
CA LYS A 160 -0.08 20.88 -7.50
C LYS A 160 1.16 20.65 -8.35
N GLU A 161 1.31 21.44 -9.42
CA GLU A 161 2.42 21.35 -10.37
C GLU A 161 2.57 19.93 -10.96
N GLY A 162 1.44 19.30 -11.32
CA GLY A 162 1.41 17.95 -11.90
C GLY A 162 1.67 16.83 -10.89
N ARG A 163 1.84 17.14 -9.60
CA ARG A 163 2.04 16.15 -8.54
C ARG A 163 0.84 16.10 -7.62
N ARG A 164 0.47 14.90 -7.17
CA ARG A 164 -0.61 14.74 -6.20
C ARG A 164 -0.23 15.41 -4.87
N SER A 165 -1.04 16.36 -4.42
CA SER A 165 -0.74 17.17 -3.22
C SER A 165 -1.26 16.54 -1.92
N ASN A 166 -2.30 15.72 -2.02
CA ASN A 166 -2.94 15.08 -0.89
C ASN A 166 -2.88 13.56 -1.05
N LEU A 167 -2.06 12.92 -0.22
CA LEU A 167 -1.92 11.47 -0.16
C LEU A 167 -2.25 11.02 1.26
N LYS A 168 -3.14 10.03 1.36
CA LYS A 168 -3.51 9.34 2.59
C LYS A 168 -3.23 7.85 2.40
N LEU A 169 -2.57 7.25 3.37
CA LEU A 169 -2.31 5.82 3.42
C LEU A 169 -2.85 5.28 4.74
N ASP A 170 -3.55 4.16 4.71
CA ASP A 170 -3.89 3.42 5.92
C ASP A 170 -2.67 2.64 6.40
N LEU A 171 -2.38 2.70 7.70
CA LEU A 171 -1.38 1.85 8.33
C LEU A 171 -2.06 0.55 8.76
N LEU A 172 -1.58 -0.57 8.23
CA LEU A 172 -2.07 -1.90 8.52
C LEU A 172 -1.06 -2.67 9.38
N LYS A 173 -1.57 -3.55 10.23
CA LYS A 173 -0.80 -4.47 11.05
C LYS A 173 -1.32 -5.89 10.86
N LEU A 174 -0.42 -6.83 10.60
CA LEU A 174 -0.76 -8.25 10.68
C LEU A 174 -0.95 -8.61 12.15
N ARG A 175 -2.17 -9.05 12.48
CA ARG A 175 -2.52 -9.70 13.74
C ARG A 175 -2.96 -11.13 13.45
N GLN A 176 -3.24 -11.90 14.51
CA GLN A 176 -3.42 -13.36 14.49
C GLN A 176 -4.22 -13.90 13.29
N ASN A 177 -5.27 -13.18 12.85
CA ASN A 177 -6.17 -13.67 11.80
C ASN A 177 -6.19 -12.81 10.52
N SER A 178 -5.77 -11.54 10.56
CA SER A 178 -5.96 -10.62 9.43
C SER A 178 -5.06 -9.37 9.52
N MET A 179 -4.93 -8.68 8.38
CA MET A 179 -4.45 -7.31 8.34
C MET A 179 -5.52 -6.39 8.94
N GLU A 180 -5.16 -5.66 9.98
CA GLU A 180 -6.04 -4.71 10.65
C GLU A 180 -5.52 -3.29 10.48
N LYS A 181 -6.41 -2.33 10.22
CA LYS A 181 -6.05 -0.92 10.21
C LYS A 181 -5.76 -0.44 11.64
N VAL A 182 -4.55 0.03 11.86
CA VAL A 182 -4.05 0.49 13.18
C VAL A 182 -3.67 1.96 13.20
N GLY A 183 -3.75 2.63 12.06
CA GLY A 183 -3.47 4.06 11.94
C GLY A 183 -3.66 4.56 10.51
N GLU A 184 -3.17 5.76 10.30
CA GLU A 184 -3.13 6.40 8.98
C GLU A 184 -1.92 7.33 8.88
N TRP A 185 -1.39 7.46 7.68
CA TRP A 185 -0.38 8.44 7.33
C TRP A 185 -0.97 9.41 6.31
N SER A 186 -0.66 10.70 6.45
CA SER A 186 -1.02 11.71 5.46
C SER A 186 0.10 12.70 5.21
N THR A 187 0.10 13.33 4.04
CA THR A 187 1.07 14.39 3.71
C THR A 187 0.99 15.59 4.65
N ASN A 188 -0.19 15.90 5.19
CA ASN A 188 -0.41 17.07 6.03
C ASN A 188 -0.10 16.84 7.52
N TYR A 189 -0.39 15.65 8.04
CA TYR A 189 -0.31 15.37 9.49
C TYR A 189 0.74 14.32 9.85
N GLY A 190 1.38 13.69 8.85
CA GLY A 190 2.31 12.59 9.06
C GLY A 190 1.60 11.33 9.55
N LEU A 191 2.32 10.51 10.31
CA LEU A 191 1.82 9.25 10.87
C LEU A 191 0.96 9.50 12.11
N ASN A 192 -0.23 8.92 12.12
CA ASN A 192 -1.17 8.93 13.24
C ASN A 192 -1.61 7.50 13.55
N ILE A 193 -1.21 6.98 14.71
CA ILE A 193 -1.55 5.63 15.16
C ILE A 193 -2.83 5.70 15.99
N THR A 194 -3.87 4.99 15.58
CA THR A 194 -5.16 4.95 16.28
C THR A 194 -5.24 3.78 17.25
N ASN A 195 -4.59 2.66 16.94
CA ASN A 195 -4.58 1.46 17.76
C ASN A 195 -3.15 1.12 18.21
N HIS A 196 -2.70 1.78 19.28
CA HIS A 196 -1.37 1.53 19.87
C HIS A 196 -1.26 0.12 20.47
N HIS A 197 -2.36 -0.43 21.00
CA HIS A 197 -2.37 -1.77 21.61
C HIS A 197 -2.01 -2.88 20.61
N ALA A 198 -2.28 -2.68 19.31
CA ALA A 198 -1.90 -3.61 18.26
C ALA A 198 -0.38 -3.82 18.13
N PHE A 199 0.44 -2.89 18.63
CA PHE A 199 1.91 -3.00 18.64
C PHE A 199 2.46 -3.57 19.96
N HIS A 200 1.63 -3.66 21.00
CA HIS A 200 2.04 -4.07 22.35
C HIS A 200 1.52 -5.46 22.75
N GLU A 201 0.94 -6.25 21.83
CA GLU A 201 0.47 -7.61 22.13
C GLU A 201 1.56 -8.62 22.52
N PHE A 202 2.82 -8.19 22.58
CA PHE A 202 3.87 -8.93 23.27
C PHE A 202 3.91 -8.54 24.76
N GLY A 203 3.06 -9.18 25.59
CA GLY A 203 3.39 -9.38 27.00
C GLY A 203 2.38 -8.97 28.06
N THR A 204 1.30 -9.75 28.20
CA THR A 204 0.84 -10.18 29.54
C THR A 204 1.00 -11.70 29.66
N THR A 205 2.05 -12.28 29.08
CA THR A 205 2.38 -13.68 29.31
C THR A 205 3.34 -13.75 30.49
N ASN A 206 2.98 -14.48 31.54
CA ASN A 206 3.93 -14.93 32.54
C ASN A 206 5.00 -15.75 31.82
N ILE A 207 6.16 -15.15 31.55
CA ILE A 207 7.25 -15.82 30.85
C ILE A 207 7.87 -16.81 31.83
N THR A 208 7.66 -18.11 31.58
CA THR A 208 8.33 -19.18 32.33
C THR A 208 9.54 -19.62 31.55
N LEU A 209 10.74 -19.25 32.03
CA LEU A 209 12.00 -19.69 31.44
C LEU A 209 12.25 -21.14 31.86
N ARG A 210 12.24 -22.07 30.89
CA ARG A 210 12.63 -23.46 31.15
C ARG A 210 14.14 -23.59 31.00
N VAL A 211 14.84 -23.55 32.13
CA VAL A 211 16.29 -23.75 32.18
C VAL A 211 16.60 -25.25 32.15
N THR A 212 17.25 -25.71 31.09
CA THR A 212 17.82 -27.06 31.03
C THR A 212 19.33 -26.96 31.22
N THR A 213 19.84 -27.58 32.28
CA THR A 213 21.27 -27.82 32.47
C THR A 213 21.56 -29.29 32.26
N ILE A 214 22.75 -29.59 31.75
CA ILE A 214 23.25 -30.95 31.60
C ILE A 214 24.24 -31.18 32.74
N GLU A 215 24.12 -32.28 33.47
CA GLU A 215 25.05 -32.63 34.53
C GLU A 215 26.35 -33.14 33.91
N VAL A 216 27.47 -32.46 34.18
CA VAL A 216 28.79 -32.91 33.73
C VAL A 216 29.37 -33.80 34.81
N SER A 217 29.30 -35.12 34.62
CA SER A 217 30.04 -36.07 35.43
C SER A 217 31.52 -36.00 35.06
N MET A 218 32.35 -35.46 35.96
CA MET A 218 33.79 -35.56 35.82
C MET A 218 34.23 -36.99 36.14
N ASN A 219 34.52 -37.77 35.10
CA ASN A 219 35.30 -39.00 35.26
C ASN A 219 36.73 -38.62 35.65
N VAL A 220 37.02 -38.66 36.95
CA VAL A 220 38.39 -38.59 37.46
C VAL A 220 39.08 -39.88 37.03
N LEU A 221 39.99 -39.77 36.05
CA LEU A 221 40.90 -40.85 35.66
C LEU A 221 41.75 -41.23 36.88
N LYS A 222 41.68 -42.49 37.30
CA LYS A 222 42.64 -43.12 38.23
C LYS A 222 43.77 -43.75 37.45
#